data_AF-A0A9X2YK34-F1
#
_entry.id   AF-A0A9X2YK34-F1
#
_cell.length_a   1.000
_cell.length_b   1.000
_cell.length_c   1.000
_cell.angle_alpha   90.00
_cell.angle_beta   90.00
_cell.angle_gamma   90.00
#
_symmetry.space_group_name_H-M   'P 1'
#
loop_
_entity.id
_entity.type
_entity.pdbx_description
1 polymer ?
#
loop_
_entity_poly.entity_id
_entity_poly.type
_entity_poly.pdbx_seq_one_letter_code
_entity_poly.pdbx_strand_id
1 'polypeptide(L)' 'MRPVAVFDRRHRVYLDPDGEVVAPLDQVRFERRMQMTSSASKLVAVTPGGARDLLRGTPFNSVGKLDGVLTALVHTER' A
#
# COMPACT_ATOMS: atom_id res chain seq x y z
N MET A 1 10.05 1.42 15.80
CA MET A 1 9.26 1.84 14.61
C MET A 1 8.46 0.62 14.17
N ARG A 2 7.12 0.70 14.13
CA ARG A 2 6.26 -0.44 13.78
C ARG A 2 5.91 -0.38 12.29
N PRO A 3 6.00 -1.48 11.52
CA PRO A 3 5.57 -1.49 10.13
C PRO A 3 4.08 -1.15 10.02
N VAL A 4 3.73 -0.30 9.06
CA VAL A 4 2.32 0.01 8.73
C VAL A 4 1.72 -1.08 7.81
N ALA A 5 2.59 -1.83 7.12
CA ALA A 5 2.27 -2.85 6.15
C ALA A 5 3.48 -3.79 5.96
N VAL A 6 3.23 -5.09 5.79
CA VAL A 6 4.26 -6.07 5.40
C VAL A 6 3.80 -6.85 4.17
N PHE A 7 4.62 -6.86 3.12
CA PHE A 7 4.39 -7.65 1.91
C PHE A 7 5.25 -8.91 1.98
N ASP A 8 4.71 -10.01 2.51
CA ASP A 8 5.41 -11.28 2.57
C ASP A 8 5.38 -11.95 1.19
N ARG A 9 6.46 -11.76 0.43
CA ARG A 9 6.60 -12.31 -0.92
C ARG A 9 6.79 -13.83 -0.92
N ARG A 10 7.33 -14.40 0.16
CA ARG A 10 7.55 -15.85 0.27
C ARG A 10 6.23 -16.59 0.42
N HIS A 11 5.36 -16.10 1.29
CA HIS A 11 4.02 -16.68 1.51
C HIS A 11 2.94 -16.05 0.63
N ARG A 12 3.29 -15.04 -0.16
CA ARG A 12 2.40 -14.30 -1.08
C ARG A 12 1.20 -13.65 -0.38
N VAL A 13 1.41 -13.08 0.81
CA VAL A 13 0.37 -12.42 1.62
C VAL A 13 0.75 -11.00 2.02
N TYR A 14 -0.27 -10.15 2.13
CA TYR A 14 -0.20 -8.83 2.75
C TYR A 14 -0.63 -8.94 4.21
N LEU A 15 0.26 -8.54 5.11
CA LEU A 15 0.01 -8.55 6.55
C LEU A 15 -0.16 -7.12 7.08
N ASP A 16 -1.00 -6.98 8.10
CA ASP A 16 -1.14 -5.73 8.83
C ASP A 16 -0.02 -5.55 9.90
N PRO A 17 -0.01 -4.43 10.65
CA PRO A 17 1.01 -4.18 11.66
C PRO A 17 1.09 -5.22 12.79
N ASP A 18 0.02 -6.00 13.01
CA ASP A 18 -0.08 -7.07 14.01
C ASP A 18 0.41 -8.41 13.46
N GLY A 19 0.67 -8.49 12.15
CA GLY A 19 1.10 -9.72 11.46
C GLY A 19 -0.06 -10.56 10.96
N GLU A 20 -1.29 -10.07 11.06
CA GLU A 20 -2.48 -10.78 10.60
C GLU A 20 -2.62 -10.69 9.08
N VAL A 21 -3.03 -11.80 8.46
CA VAL A 21 -3.23 -11.86 7.01
C VAL A 21 -4.43 -11.02 6.61
N VAL A 22 -4.18 -9.99 5.81
CA VAL A 22 -5.22 -9.11 5.26
C VAL A 22 -5.74 -9.64 3.92
N ALA A 23 -4.83 -10.02 3.02
CA ALA A 23 -5.18 -10.52 1.68
C ALA A 23 -4.00 -11.23 1.00
N PRO A 24 -4.25 -12.11 0.01
CA PRO A 24 -3.25 -12.55 -0.96
C PRO A 24 -2.64 -11.37 -1.74
N LEU A 25 -1.34 -11.37 -2.01
CA LEU A 25 -0.63 -10.27 -2.68
C LEU A 25 -1.14 -9.98 -4.10
N ASP A 26 -1.58 -10.99 -4.83
CA ASP A 26 -2.17 -10.86 -6.17
C ASP A 26 -3.52 -10.12 -6.17
N GLN A 27 -4.18 -10.05 -5.01
CA GLN A 27 -5.41 -9.31 -4.79
C GLN A 27 -5.17 -7.90 -4.23
N VAL A 28 -3.91 -7.52 -3.97
CA VAL A 28 -3.55 -6.19 -3.49
C VAL A 28 -3.21 -5.27 -4.66
N ARG A 29 -3.91 -4.13 -4.73
CA ARG A 29 -3.62 -3.05 -5.67
C ARG A 29 -3.11 -1.82 -4.92
N PHE A 30 -2.16 -1.11 -5.51
CA PHE A 30 -1.64 0.13 -4.94
C PHE A 30 -2.18 1.32 -5.71
N GLU A 31 -2.80 2.25 -5.00
CA GLU A 31 -3.42 3.42 -5.60
C GLU A 31 -2.92 4.70 -4.96
N ARG A 32 -2.78 5.73 -5.80
CA ARG A 32 -2.65 7.10 -5.35
C ARG A 32 -4.03 7.75 -5.28
N ARG A 33 -4.43 8.22 -4.11
CA ARG A 33 -5.72 8.90 -3.90
C ARG A 33 -5.52 10.32 -3.40
N MET A 34 -6.31 11.27 -3.90
CA MET A 34 -6.33 12.64 -3.38
C MET A 34 -6.96 12.67 -1.99
N GLN A 35 -6.42 13.50 -1.12
CA GLN A 35 -6.98 13.72 0.22
C GLN A 35 -8.08 14.81 0.12
N MET A 36 -9.23 14.61 0.77
CA MET A 36 -10.35 15.57 0.66
C MET A 36 -10.03 16.97 1.20
N THR A 37 -9.13 17.08 2.18
CA THR A 37 -8.81 18.34 2.87
C THR A 37 -7.41 18.88 2.54
N SER A 38 -6.75 18.31 1.53
CA SER A 38 -5.34 18.62 1.21
C SER A 38 -5.09 18.46 -0.28
N SER A 39 -4.25 19.33 -0.85
CA SER A 39 -3.74 19.18 -2.21
C SER A 39 -2.73 18.03 -2.35
N ALA A 40 -2.37 17.37 -1.24
CA ALA A 40 -1.50 16.20 -1.24
C ALA A 40 -2.28 14.91 -1.51
N SER A 41 -1.58 13.96 -2.12
CA SER A 41 -2.09 12.60 -2.32
C SER A 41 -1.61 11.66 -1.20
N LYS A 42 -2.32 10.53 -1.05
CA LYS A 42 -1.93 9.41 -0.20
C LYS A 42 -1.76 8.15 -1.04
N LEU A 43 -0.89 7.27 -0.57
CA LEU A 43 -0.72 5.92 -1.06
C LEU A 43 -1.60 4.96 -0.24
N VAL A 44 -2.35 4.13 -0.94
CA VAL A 44 -3.34 3.22 -0.37
C VAL A 44 -3.14 1.81 -0.93
N ALA A 45 -3.20 0.80 -0.06
CA ALA A 45 -3.37 -0.59 -0.43
C ALA A 45 -4.87 -0.91 -0.50
N VAL A 46 -5.35 -1.35 -1.67
CA VAL A 46 -6.72 -1.77 -1.89
C VAL A 46 -6.76 -3.29 -1.87
N THR A 47 -7.59 -3.83 -0.99
CA THR A 47 -7.79 -5.26 -0.77
C THR A 47 -9.29 -5.59 -0.92
N PRO A 48 -9.69 -6.87 -1.04
CA PRO A 48 -11.10 -7.25 -1.01
C PRO A 48 -11.86 -6.78 0.23
N GLY A 49 -11.17 -6.70 1.38
CA GLY A 49 -11.72 -6.20 2.65
C GLY A 49 -11.75 -4.68 2.78
N GLY A 50 -11.31 -3.95 1.75
CA GLY A 50 -11.29 -2.49 1.73
C GLY A 50 -9.90 -1.88 1.58
N ALA A 51 -9.84 -0.56 1.70
CA ALA A 51 -8.65 0.24 1.48
C ALA A 51 -7.94 0.57 2.81
N ARG A 52 -6.61 0.44 2.84
CA ARG A 52 -5.75 0.80 3.98
C ARG A 52 -4.71 1.85 3.56
N ASP A 53 -4.56 2.90 4.34
CA ASP A 53 -3.59 3.96 4.07
C ASP A 53 -2.18 3.50 4.45
N LEU A 54 -1.25 3.57 3.51
CA LEU A 54 0.16 3.18 3.72
C LEU A 54 1.03 4.39 4.05
N LEU A 55 0.82 5.48 3.31
CA LEU A 55 1.57 6.72 3.45
C LEU A 55 0.68 7.89 3.05
N ARG A 56 0.67 8.94 3.87
CA ARG A 56 -0.01 10.20 3.54
C ARG A 56 1.03 11.25 3.17
N GLY A 57 0.92 11.79 1.97
CA GLY A 57 1.69 12.96 1.58
C GLY A 57 1.27 14.19 2.39
N THR A 58 2.16 15.17 2.42
CA THR A 58 1.93 16.51 2.94
C THR A 58 2.14 17.52 1.82
N PRO A 59 1.75 18.79 1.99
CA PRO A 59 2.02 19.82 0.98
C PRO A 59 3.50 19.97 0.60
N PHE A 60 4.42 19.56 1.48
CA PHE A 60 5.87 19.65 1.27
C PHE A 60 6.51 18.31 0.87
N ASN A 61 5.81 17.19 1.01
CA ASN A 61 6.33 15.86 0.70
C ASN A 61 5.27 14.98 0.03
N SER A 62 5.48 14.66 -1.24
CA SER A 62 4.56 13.86 -2.05
C SER A 62 4.87 12.37 -1.94
N VAL A 63 3.84 11.52 -2.10
CA VAL A 63 4.02 10.07 -2.22
C VAL A 63 4.68 9.65 -3.53
N GLY A 64 4.88 10.58 -4.48
CA GLY A 64 5.55 10.31 -5.75
C GLY A 64 4.90 9.16 -6.53
N LYS A 65 5.70 8.40 -7.31
CA LYS A 65 5.25 7.24 -8.10
C LYS A 65 5.28 5.91 -7.33
N LEU A 66 5.16 5.95 -6.01
CA LEU A 66 5.36 4.78 -5.15
C LEU A 66 4.33 3.66 -5.42
N ASP A 67 3.13 4.02 -5.90
CA ASP A 67 2.11 3.09 -6.37
C ASP A 67 2.61 2.16 -7.50
N GLY A 68 3.26 2.73 -8.52
CA GLY A 68 3.82 1.96 -9.63
C GLY A 68 5.01 1.08 -9.22
N VAL A 69 5.88 1.59 -8.35
CA VAL A 69 7.03 0.83 -7.83
C VAL A 69 6.56 -0.36 -7.01
N LEU A 70 5.60 -0.17 -6.09
CA LEU A 70 5.06 -1.26 -5.28
C LEU A 70 4.32 -2.28 -6.14
N THR A 71 3.55 -1.82 -7.14
CA THR A 71 2.90 -2.71 -8.10
C THR A 71 3.93 -3.58 -8.82
N ALA A 72 5.01 -2.98 -9.33
CA ALA A 72 6.08 -3.74 -9.97
C ALA A 72 6.72 -4.74 -9.00
N LEU A 73 7.09 -4.33 -7.79
CA LEU A 73 7.76 -5.22 -6.83
C LEU A 73 6.89 -6.39 -6.38
N VAL A 74 5.60 -6.17 -6.15
CA VAL A 74 4.67 -7.20 -5.68
C VAL A 74 4.25 -8.15 -6.79
N HIS A 75 4.09 -7.66 -8.02
CA HIS A 75 3.53 -8.46 -9.13
C HIS A 75 4.56 -8.99 -10.14
N THR A 76 5.85 -8.65 -10.03
CA THR A 76 6.90 -9.09 -10.98
C THR A 76 7.43 -10.51 -10.70
N GLU A 77 7.30 -11.04 -9.49
CA GLU A 77 7.76 -12.41 -9.18
C GLU A 77 6.64 -13.43 -9.40
N ARG A 78 6.67 -14.04 -10.60
CA ARG A 78 6.01 -15.31 -10.91
C ARG A 78 6.97 -16.47 -10.72
#